data_AF-A0A933RZ79-F1
#
_entry.id   AF-A0A933RZ79-F1
#
_cell.length_a   1.000
_cell.length_b   1.000
_cell.length_c   1.000
_cell.angle_alpha   90.00
_cell.angle_beta   90.00
_cell.angle_gamma   90.00
#
_symmetry.space_group_name_H-M   'P 1'
#
loop_
_entity.id
_entity.type
_entity.pdbx_description
1 polymer ?
#
loop_
_entity_poly.entity_id
_entity_poly.type
_entity_poly.pdbx_seq_one_letter_code
_entity_poly.pdbx_strand_id
1 'polypeptide(L)'
;MDYTGLRPRSGADPRNLTNADRSRTVGALTALRKGLKELPPKEPGNFLLATWTIREFGGTKFGGRIPDALYCIAECISRFDLVAVQEVRQDLVALKRVMRLLGRDWDYVYTDVSFADSGNGERLAFLFDRSRVHFTGLAGELVLPSKAATELVAQIARTPFICGFQSGWAKFNLCTVHIYYGEGRKDDPKRIEEIDLTAKLLADKAKSYINLDDPIDYSPENLVLLGDFNIFGREDATFQALTKNKFVIPEELLRQKGSNIAKDKFYDQIAFFKETRGIESGKAGVFDFYKYVFNDPEPYAGVMPPKAAFNTWRTYQMSDHLIMWTEFGVDKTDAYLKTLAKAHSSETAERKAGATSKADKKTGKKKGGKPAAKTKKAPAK
;
A
#
# COMPACT_ATOMS: atom_id res chain seq x y z
N MET A 1 -16.71 2.07 -11.96
CA MET A 1 -17.66 3.16 -11.61
C MET A 1 -19.00 2.93 -12.29
N ASP A 2 -20.06 2.90 -11.50
CA ASP A 2 -21.45 2.81 -11.91
C ASP A 2 -22.12 4.19 -11.79
N TYR A 3 -22.39 4.81 -12.95
CA TYR A 3 -23.13 6.08 -13.02
C TYR A 3 -24.62 5.90 -13.26
N THR A 4 -25.16 4.68 -13.26
CA THR A 4 -26.57 4.42 -13.57
C THR A 4 -27.51 5.06 -12.56
N GLY A 5 -27.06 5.27 -11.32
CA GLY A 5 -27.76 6.02 -10.29
C GLY A 5 -27.98 7.52 -10.61
N LEU A 6 -27.25 8.06 -11.59
CA LEU A 6 -27.41 9.43 -12.07
C LEU A 6 -28.44 9.54 -13.21
N ARG A 7 -28.99 8.44 -13.73
CA ARG A 7 -30.02 8.47 -14.78
C ARG A 7 -31.33 9.05 -14.23
N PRO A 8 -32.02 9.93 -14.97
CA PRO A 8 -33.37 10.37 -14.61
C PRO A 8 -34.26 9.14 -14.41
N ARG A 9 -35.00 9.13 -13.30
CA ARG A 9 -35.98 8.07 -13.01
C ARG A 9 -37.34 8.73 -12.82
N SER A 10 -38.35 8.20 -13.50
CA SER A 10 -39.74 8.55 -13.31
C SER A 10 -40.26 7.90 -12.02
N GLY A 11 -40.90 8.68 -11.15
CA GLY A 11 -41.54 8.19 -9.92
C GLY A 11 -40.96 8.79 -8.63
N ALA A 12 -41.81 8.88 -7.61
CA ALA A 12 -41.52 9.51 -6.32
C ALA A 12 -40.81 8.56 -5.33
N ASP A 13 -39.85 7.75 -5.79
CA ASP A 13 -39.00 6.99 -4.86
C ASP A 13 -38.08 7.97 -4.13
N PRO A 14 -38.21 8.13 -2.80
CA PRO A 14 -37.40 9.09 -2.03
C PRO A 14 -35.90 8.75 -2.04
N ARG A 15 -35.50 7.58 -2.54
CA ARG A 15 -34.09 7.19 -2.73
C ARG A 15 -33.49 7.74 -4.03
N ASN A 16 -34.32 8.30 -4.93
CA ASN A 16 -33.83 8.92 -6.16
C ASN A 16 -33.22 10.30 -5.87
N LEU A 17 -32.13 10.62 -6.57
CA LEU A 17 -31.56 11.96 -6.53
C LEU A 17 -32.52 12.97 -7.15
N THR A 18 -32.62 14.15 -6.52
CA THR A 18 -33.30 15.29 -7.12
C THR A 18 -32.59 15.75 -8.39
N ASN A 19 -33.27 16.51 -9.25
CA ASN A 19 -32.63 17.06 -10.45
C ASN A 19 -31.49 18.04 -10.10
N ALA A 20 -31.63 18.77 -8.99
CA ALA A 20 -30.58 19.66 -8.50
C ALA A 20 -29.34 18.86 -8.05
N ASP A 21 -29.52 17.82 -7.23
CA ASP A 21 -28.41 16.95 -6.78
C ASP A 21 -27.71 16.27 -7.94
N ARG A 22 -28.50 15.79 -8.91
CA ARG A 22 -27.99 15.15 -10.12
C ARG A 22 -27.13 16.12 -10.93
N SER A 23 -27.62 17.33 -11.19
CA SER A 23 -26.89 18.35 -11.95
C SER A 23 -25.57 18.71 -11.26
N ARG A 24 -25.62 18.97 -9.95
CA ARG A 24 -24.45 19.29 -9.13
C ARG A 24 -23.43 18.15 -9.11
N THR A 25 -23.88 16.91 -8.93
CA THR A 25 -23.02 15.72 -8.95
C THR A 25 -22.36 15.53 -10.31
N VAL A 26 -23.09 15.69 -11.41
CA VAL A 26 -22.53 15.57 -12.77
C VAL A 26 -21.49 16.65 -13.05
N GLY A 27 -21.75 17.90 -12.63
CA GLY A 27 -20.79 18.99 -12.72
C GLY A 27 -19.50 18.69 -11.95
N ALA A 28 -19.62 18.28 -10.69
CA ALA A 28 -18.50 17.90 -9.84
C ALA A 28 -17.68 16.74 -10.44
N LEU A 29 -18.34 15.65 -10.85
CA LEU A 29 -17.66 14.51 -11.49
C LEU A 29 -16.94 14.90 -12.78
N THR A 30 -17.55 15.76 -13.61
CA THR A 30 -16.94 16.23 -14.85
C THR A 30 -15.67 17.01 -14.59
N ALA A 31 -15.67 17.89 -13.59
CA ALA A 31 -14.49 18.64 -13.19
C ALA A 31 -13.41 17.73 -12.57
N LEU A 32 -13.79 16.85 -11.64
CA LEU A 32 -12.87 15.91 -10.99
C LEU A 32 -12.15 14.99 -11.99
N ARG A 33 -12.90 14.47 -12.97
CA ARG A 33 -12.35 13.60 -14.03
C ARG A 33 -11.32 14.29 -14.90
N LYS A 34 -11.31 15.63 -15.00
CA LYS A 34 -10.23 16.34 -15.69
C LYS A 34 -8.92 16.22 -14.90
N GLY A 35 -8.96 16.46 -13.60
CA GLY A 35 -7.79 16.33 -12.73
C GLY A 35 -7.27 14.90 -12.62
N LEU A 36 -8.17 13.92 -12.46
CA LEU A 36 -7.75 12.51 -12.34
C LEU A 36 -7.05 12.00 -13.61
N LYS A 37 -7.31 12.58 -14.79
CA LYS A 37 -6.61 12.23 -16.04
C LYS A 37 -5.15 12.70 -16.05
N GLU A 38 -4.75 13.62 -15.17
CA GLU A 38 -3.36 14.06 -15.03
C GLU A 38 -2.48 13.01 -14.32
N LEU A 39 -3.11 12.09 -13.57
CA LEU A 39 -2.42 10.95 -12.98
C LEU A 39 -2.05 9.91 -14.05
N PRO A 40 -1.07 9.02 -13.84
CA PRO A 40 -0.69 7.97 -14.80
C PRO A 40 -1.84 7.00 -15.08
N PRO A 41 -2.16 6.63 -16.34
CA PRO A 41 -3.25 5.71 -16.65
C PRO A 41 -3.03 4.32 -16.04
N LYS A 42 -4.11 3.55 -15.90
CA LYS A 42 -4.05 2.14 -15.50
C LYS A 42 -3.67 1.31 -16.72
N GLU A 43 -2.48 0.69 -16.72
CA GLU A 43 -1.90 -0.06 -17.84
C GLU A 43 -1.46 -1.46 -17.38
N PRO A 44 -1.58 -2.54 -18.19
CA PRO A 44 -1.31 -3.91 -17.74
C PRO A 44 0.02 -4.14 -16.98
N GLY A 45 1.07 -3.37 -17.30
CA GLY A 45 2.39 -3.48 -16.67
C GLY A 45 2.64 -2.57 -15.45
N ASN A 46 1.68 -1.71 -15.06
CA ASN A 46 1.81 -0.83 -13.90
C ASN A 46 0.83 -1.16 -12.78
N PHE A 47 1.07 -0.58 -11.61
CA PHE A 47 0.17 -0.61 -10.47
C PHE A 47 0.14 0.74 -9.78
N LEU A 48 -1.05 1.24 -9.49
CA LEU A 48 -1.30 2.51 -8.83
C LEU A 48 -1.80 2.25 -7.41
N LEU A 49 -0.94 2.52 -6.44
CA LEU A 49 -1.22 2.43 -5.00
C LEU A 49 -1.54 3.82 -4.45
N ALA A 50 -2.58 3.92 -3.63
CA ALA A 50 -2.84 5.14 -2.87
C ALA A 50 -3.09 4.86 -1.38
N THR A 51 -2.87 5.89 -0.56
CA THR A 51 -3.40 5.99 0.79
C THR A 51 -4.23 7.26 0.93
N TRP A 52 -5.35 7.16 1.64
CA TRP A 52 -6.24 8.27 1.87
C TRP A 52 -6.99 8.15 3.19
N THR A 53 -6.65 9.01 4.14
CA THR A 53 -7.50 9.28 5.30
C THR A 53 -8.73 10.03 4.83
N ILE A 54 -9.91 9.39 4.93
CA ILE A 54 -11.18 10.00 4.55
C ILE A 54 -11.83 10.46 5.85
N ARG A 55 -11.72 11.76 6.16
CA ARG A 55 -12.16 12.35 7.42
C ARG A 55 -13.52 11.83 7.88
N GLU A 56 -13.56 11.12 9.00
CA GLU A 56 -14.75 10.52 9.58
C GLU A 56 -15.61 9.80 8.52
N PHE A 57 -15.08 8.81 7.82
CA PHE A 57 -15.77 8.14 6.73
C PHE A 57 -16.96 7.29 7.24
N GLY A 58 -18.17 7.84 7.09
CA GLY A 58 -19.39 7.31 7.72
C GLY A 58 -19.90 8.13 8.91
N GLY A 59 -19.22 9.22 9.27
CA GLY A 59 -19.68 10.16 10.30
C GLY A 59 -20.91 10.97 9.89
N THR A 60 -21.64 11.47 10.89
CA THR A 60 -22.92 12.18 10.74
C THR A 60 -22.81 13.70 10.91
N LYS A 61 -21.60 14.23 11.14
CA LYS A 61 -21.35 15.67 11.23
C LYS A 61 -21.89 16.38 9.99
N PHE A 62 -22.58 17.50 10.22
CA PHE A 62 -23.27 18.27 9.18
C PHE A 62 -24.33 17.49 8.37
N GLY A 63 -24.93 16.45 8.96
CA GLY A 63 -25.91 15.59 8.28
C GLY A 63 -25.30 14.46 7.46
N GLY A 64 -23.97 14.25 7.58
CA GLY A 64 -23.24 13.24 6.84
C GLY A 64 -22.90 13.66 5.40
N ARG A 65 -22.50 12.67 4.58
CA ARG A 65 -22.05 12.90 3.21
C ARG A 65 -23.21 13.03 2.23
N ILE A 66 -23.20 14.11 1.47
CA ILE A 66 -24.12 14.30 0.34
C ILE A 66 -23.78 13.32 -0.81
N PRO A 67 -24.72 13.06 -1.73
CA PRO A 67 -24.48 12.17 -2.86
C PRO A 67 -23.23 12.52 -3.67
N ASP A 68 -23.03 13.81 -3.97
CA ASP A 68 -21.91 14.34 -4.74
C ASP A 68 -20.57 13.90 -4.14
N ALA A 69 -20.45 13.99 -2.81
CA ALA A 69 -19.25 13.60 -2.09
C ALA A 69 -18.98 12.10 -2.24
N LEU A 70 -20.01 11.25 -2.13
CA LEU A 70 -19.87 9.80 -2.31
C LEU A 70 -19.48 9.43 -3.74
N TYR A 71 -20.04 10.11 -4.74
CA TYR A 71 -19.63 9.95 -6.14
C TYR A 71 -18.19 10.40 -6.37
N CYS A 72 -17.78 11.56 -5.85
CA CYS A 72 -16.41 12.05 -5.96
C CYS A 72 -15.40 11.16 -5.23
N ILE A 73 -15.71 10.66 -4.03
CA ILE A 73 -14.88 9.69 -3.29
C ILE A 73 -14.70 8.41 -4.12
N ALA A 74 -15.80 7.84 -4.62
CA ALA A 74 -15.75 6.64 -5.46
C ALA A 74 -14.95 6.89 -6.75
N GLU A 75 -15.12 8.05 -7.38
CA GLU A 75 -14.36 8.43 -8.58
C GLU A 75 -12.85 8.52 -8.30
N CYS A 76 -12.45 9.17 -7.21
CA CYS A 76 -11.07 9.23 -6.75
C CYS A 76 -10.49 7.83 -6.51
N ILE A 77 -11.21 6.98 -5.76
CA ILE A 77 -10.78 5.61 -5.47
C ILE A 77 -10.61 4.81 -6.77
N SER A 78 -11.55 4.95 -7.70
CA SER A 78 -11.57 4.19 -8.96
C SER A 78 -10.36 4.44 -9.87
N ARG A 79 -9.62 5.53 -9.60
CA ARG A 79 -8.45 5.93 -10.37
C ARG A 79 -7.23 5.04 -10.10
N PHE A 80 -7.18 4.43 -8.92
CA PHE A 80 -6.10 3.58 -8.44
C PHE A 80 -6.48 2.10 -8.60
N ASP A 81 -5.52 1.22 -8.38
CA ASP A 81 -5.73 -0.24 -8.34
C ASP A 81 -6.09 -0.70 -6.94
N LEU A 82 -5.49 -0.07 -5.94
CA LEU A 82 -5.72 -0.33 -4.53
C LEU A 82 -5.54 0.97 -3.73
N VAL A 83 -6.46 1.20 -2.79
CA VAL A 83 -6.42 2.34 -1.86
C VAL A 83 -6.48 1.85 -0.43
N ALA A 84 -5.48 2.21 0.37
CA ALA A 84 -5.53 2.13 1.83
C ALA A 84 -6.37 3.30 2.37
N VAL A 85 -7.45 3.01 3.09
CA VAL A 85 -8.38 4.01 3.62
C VAL A 85 -8.37 3.98 5.14
N GLN A 86 -8.16 5.14 5.74
CA GLN A 86 -8.21 5.36 7.19
C GLN A 86 -9.48 6.12 7.58
N GLU A 87 -9.78 6.15 8.89
CA GLU A 87 -10.97 6.77 9.50
C GLU A 87 -12.33 6.20 9.02
N VAL A 88 -12.40 4.92 8.66
CA VAL A 88 -13.68 4.26 8.40
C VAL A 88 -14.43 4.09 9.72
N ARG A 89 -15.54 4.79 9.90
CA ARG A 89 -16.31 4.81 11.15
C ARG A 89 -17.07 3.51 11.39
N GLN A 90 -17.68 3.40 12.58
CA GLN A 90 -18.52 2.27 12.96
C GLN A 90 -19.66 2.01 11.96
N ASP A 91 -20.32 3.06 11.47
CA ASP A 91 -21.36 2.98 10.45
C ASP A 91 -20.76 2.82 9.04
N LEU A 92 -20.99 1.65 8.44
CA LEU A 92 -20.49 1.29 7.12
C LEU A 92 -21.39 1.73 5.95
N VAL A 93 -22.49 2.46 6.19
CA VAL A 93 -23.41 2.88 5.12
C VAL A 93 -22.68 3.68 4.03
N ALA A 94 -21.81 4.63 4.41
CA ALA A 94 -21.06 5.42 3.45
C ALA A 94 -20.09 4.56 2.61
N LEU A 95 -19.33 3.67 3.28
CA LEU A 95 -18.44 2.71 2.61
C LEU A 95 -19.23 1.81 1.64
N LYS A 96 -20.33 1.20 2.10
CA LYS A 96 -21.19 0.33 1.26
C LYS A 96 -21.81 1.10 0.08
N ARG A 97 -22.08 2.39 0.21
CA ARG A 97 -22.51 3.23 -0.92
C ARG A 97 -21.37 3.42 -1.92
N VAL A 98 -20.17 3.75 -1.46
CA VAL A 98 -18.98 3.88 -2.31
C VAL A 98 -18.67 2.58 -3.03
N MET A 99 -18.68 1.42 -2.35
CA MET A 99 -18.45 0.12 -2.99
C MET A 99 -19.49 -0.19 -4.07
N ARG A 100 -20.77 0.15 -3.85
CA ARG A 100 -21.80 0.03 -4.89
C ARG A 100 -21.52 0.93 -6.09
N LEU A 101 -21.04 2.15 -5.87
CA LEU A 101 -20.66 3.08 -6.93
C LEU A 101 -19.40 2.64 -7.68
N LEU A 102 -18.44 2.02 -7.01
CA LEU A 102 -17.24 1.46 -7.65
C LEU A 102 -17.62 0.32 -8.60
N GLY A 103 -18.56 -0.53 -8.18
CA GLY A 103 -19.16 -1.60 -8.97
C GLY A 103 -18.60 -2.99 -8.62
N ARG A 104 -19.10 -4.02 -9.33
CA ARG A 104 -18.87 -5.44 -9.00
C ARG A 104 -17.40 -5.88 -9.02
N ASP A 105 -16.56 -5.17 -9.78
CA ASP A 105 -15.16 -5.54 -9.95
C ASP A 105 -14.32 -5.06 -8.77
N TRP A 106 -14.88 -4.27 -7.85
CA TRP A 106 -14.22 -3.81 -6.64
C TRP A 106 -14.59 -4.67 -5.44
N ASP A 107 -13.60 -4.86 -4.57
CA ASP A 107 -13.75 -5.57 -3.30
C ASP A 107 -12.95 -4.86 -2.20
N TYR A 108 -13.15 -5.27 -0.96
CA TYR A 108 -12.61 -4.57 0.19
C TYR A 108 -12.43 -5.47 1.41
N VAL A 109 -11.41 -5.16 2.21
CA VAL A 109 -11.12 -5.82 3.49
C VAL A 109 -10.83 -4.76 4.53
N TYR A 110 -11.31 -4.94 5.77
CA TYR A 110 -11.18 -3.95 6.83
C TYR A 110 -11.07 -4.59 8.22
N THR A 111 -10.43 -3.89 9.17
CA THR A 111 -10.36 -4.30 10.58
C THR A 111 -11.67 -4.06 11.31
N ASP A 112 -11.89 -4.68 12.48
CA ASP A 112 -12.93 -4.14 13.36
C ASP A 112 -12.48 -2.80 13.98
N VAL A 113 -13.40 -2.13 14.68
CA VAL A 113 -13.09 -0.91 15.42
C VAL A 113 -12.23 -1.23 16.64
N SER A 114 -11.23 -0.39 16.91
CA SER A 114 -10.56 -0.42 18.21
C SER A 114 -11.53 0.08 19.28
N PHE A 115 -11.81 -0.76 20.28
CA PHE A 115 -12.72 -0.44 21.40
C PHE A 115 -12.10 0.50 22.43
N ALA A 116 -10.78 0.70 22.40
CA ALA A 116 -10.13 1.68 23.26
C ALA A 116 -10.49 3.11 22.80
N ASP A 117 -10.70 4.03 23.74
CA ASP A 117 -11.00 5.44 23.43
C ASP A 117 -9.96 6.06 22.47
N SER A 118 -8.69 5.68 22.62
CA SER A 118 -7.61 6.12 21.75
C SER A 118 -7.78 5.71 20.29
N GLY A 119 -8.58 4.67 20.01
CA GLY A 119 -8.89 4.16 18.68
C GLY A 119 -10.01 4.88 17.95
N ASN A 120 -10.75 5.77 18.63
CA ASN A 120 -11.77 6.65 18.06
C ASN A 120 -12.91 5.94 17.29
N GLY A 121 -13.16 4.64 17.53
CA GLY A 121 -14.20 3.89 16.82
C GLY A 121 -13.98 3.81 15.31
N GLU A 122 -12.72 3.77 14.88
CA GLU A 122 -12.31 3.75 13.48
C GLU A 122 -11.75 2.39 13.06
N ARG A 123 -11.84 2.13 11.76
CA ARG A 123 -11.29 0.97 11.07
C ARG A 123 -10.27 1.39 10.04
N LEU A 124 -9.35 0.47 9.77
CA LEU A 124 -8.44 0.54 8.63
C LEU A 124 -8.96 -0.37 7.53
N ALA A 125 -8.91 0.08 6.28
CA ALA A 125 -9.46 -0.67 5.16
C ALA A 125 -8.53 -0.65 3.93
N PHE A 126 -8.62 -1.68 3.12
CA PHE A 126 -8.11 -1.70 1.75
C PHE A 126 -9.27 -1.91 0.79
N LEU A 127 -9.37 -1.07 -0.23
CA LEU A 127 -10.32 -1.18 -1.34
C LEU A 127 -9.53 -1.44 -2.61
N PHE A 128 -9.90 -2.45 -3.40
CA PHE A 128 -9.10 -2.89 -4.54
C PHE A 128 -9.94 -3.34 -5.74
N ASP A 129 -9.40 -3.11 -6.94
CA ASP A 129 -9.96 -3.52 -8.23
C ASP A 129 -9.54 -4.97 -8.54
N ARG A 130 -10.47 -5.92 -8.39
CA ARG A 130 -10.23 -7.36 -8.60
C ARG A 130 -9.86 -7.72 -10.02
N SER A 131 -10.09 -6.84 -11.00
CA SER A 131 -9.63 -7.07 -12.36
C SER A 131 -8.11 -6.91 -12.49
N ARG A 132 -7.45 -6.28 -11.50
CA ARG A 132 -6.01 -5.96 -11.52
C ARG A 132 -5.25 -6.45 -10.29
N VAL A 133 -5.97 -6.76 -9.21
CA VAL A 133 -5.40 -7.12 -7.91
C VAL A 133 -6.05 -8.40 -7.38
N HIS A 134 -5.21 -9.36 -7.03
CA HIS A 134 -5.60 -10.57 -6.31
C HIS A 134 -5.24 -10.44 -4.84
N PHE A 135 -6.19 -10.66 -3.95
CA PHE A 135 -5.93 -10.80 -2.52
C PHE A 135 -5.34 -12.18 -2.25
N THR A 136 -4.15 -12.26 -1.64
CA THR A 136 -3.41 -13.53 -1.49
C THR A 136 -3.89 -14.38 -0.32
N GLY A 137 -4.84 -13.88 0.48
CA GLY A 137 -5.37 -14.54 1.67
C GLY A 137 -4.72 -14.11 2.98
N LEU A 138 -3.58 -13.40 2.92
CA LEU A 138 -2.97 -12.82 4.13
C LEU A 138 -3.77 -11.59 4.57
N ALA A 139 -4.37 -11.64 5.76
CA ALA A 139 -4.85 -10.49 6.50
C ALA A 139 -4.56 -10.67 7.99
N GLY A 140 -4.11 -9.62 8.66
CA GLY A 140 -3.87 -9.67 10.09
C GLY A 140 -3.55 -8.32 10.71
N GLU A 141 -3.71 -8.24 12.02
CA GLU A 141 -3.31 -7.08 12.81
C GLU A 141 -1.92 -7.32 13.43
N LEU A 142 -1.08 -6.28 13.43
CA LEU A 142 0.24 -6.33 14.04
C LEU A 142 0.18 -5.96 15.52
N VAL A 143 0.13 -6.99 16.36
CA VAL A 143 0.15 -6.86 17.82
C VAL A 143 1.61 -6.80 18.30
N LEU A 144 1.90 -5.85 19.19
CA LEU A 144 3.21 -5.73 19.83
C LEU A 144 3.47 -6.96 20.72
N PRO A 145 4.64 -7.61 20.58
CA PRO A 145 4.95 -8.84 21.29
C PRO A 145 5.19 -8.57 22.78
N SER A 146 4.74 -9.50 23.62
CA SER A 146 5.08 -9.54 25.04
C SER A 146 6.31 -10.43 25.27
N LYS A 147 7.19 -10.05 26.21
CA LYS A 147 8.39 -10.86 26.52
C LYS A 147 8.06 -12.03 27.44
N ALA A 148 6.96 -11.93 28.19
CA ALA A 148 6.48 -12.99 29.08
C ALA A 148 4.95 -13.00 29.11
N ALA A 149 4.33 -14.18 29.30
CA ALA A 149 2.87 -14.31 29.30
C ALA A 149 2.16 -13.45 30.36
N THR A 150 2.86 -13.02 31.40
CA THR A 150 2.34 -12.18 32.49
C THR A 150 2.50 -10.67 32.26
N GLU A 151 3.21 -10.25 31.21
CA GLU A 151 3.46 -8.84 30.91
C GLU A 151 2.34 -8.28 30.02
N LEU A 152 1.68 -7.23 30.51
CA LEU A 152 0.73 -6.45 29.74
C LEU A 152 1.49 -5.48 28.83
N VAL A 153 1.32 -5.64 27.52
CA VAL A 153 1.89 -4.73 26.52
C VAL A 153 0.80 -3.81 26.02
N ALA A 154 0.94 -2.52 26.29
CA ALA A 154 0.09 -1.50 25.72
C ALA A 154 0.22 -1.53 24.20
N GLN A 155 -0.91 -1.71 23.51
CA GLN A 155 -0.96 -1.77 22.06
C GLN A 155 -1.06 -0.38 21.45
N ILE A 156 -0.70 -0.27 20.17
CA ILE A 156 -0.87 0.93 19.35
C ILE A 156 -2.36 1.29 19.30
N ALA A 157 -2.70 2.59 19.36
CA ALA A 157 -4.09 3.04 19.49
C ALA A 157 -5.05 2.44 18.45
N ARG A 158 -4.58 2.30 17.22
CA ARG A 158 -5.19 1.51 16.14
C ARG A 158 -4.16 0.51 15.67
N THR A 159 -4.39 -0.77 15.94
CA THR A 159 -3.46 -1.83 15.58
C THR A 159 -3.17 -1.79 14.08
N PRO A 160 -1.90 -1.74 13.64
CA PRO A 160 -1.57 -1.70 12.21
C PRO A 160 -2.14 -2.91 11.47
N PHE A 161 -2.70 -2.68 10.28
CA PHE A 161 -3.41 -3.71 9.53
C PHE A 161 -2.63 -4.11 8.29
N ILE A 162 -2.19 -5.37 8.23
CA ILE A 162 -1.41 -5.92 7.13
C ILE A 162 -2.26 -6.86 6.27
N CYS A 163 -2.20 -6.67 4.95
CA CYS A 163 -2.83 -7.53 3.96
C CYS A 163 -1.87 -7.86 2.81
N GLY A 164 -1.93 -9.08 2.30
CA GLY A 164 -1.16 -9.54 1.14
C GLY A 164 -1.94 -9.43 -0.16
N PHE A 165 -1.27 -8.95 -1.20
CA PHE A 165 -1.84 -8.71 -2.52
C PHE A 165 -0.86 -9.11 -3.62
N GLN A 166 -1.42 -9.36 -4.80
CA GLN A 166 -0.66 -9.63 -6.00
C GLN A 166 -1.28 -8.88 -7.19
N SER A 167 -0.44 -8.28 -8.03
CA SER A 167 -0.82 -7.74 -9.33
C SER A 167 0.25 -8.16 -10.34
N GLY A 168 -0.15 -8.78 -11.46
CA GLY A 168 0.79 -9.38 -12.39
C GLY A 168 1.80 -10.31 -11.70
N TRP A 169 3.09 -10.01 -11.87
CA TRP A 169 4.20 -10.73 -11.24
C TRP A 169 4.60 -10.18 -9.87
N ALA A 170 4.04 -9.05 -9.44
CA ALA A 170 4.40 -8.40 -8.19
C ALA A 170 3.52 -8.88 -7.03
N LYS A 171 4.15 -9.47 -6.02
CA LYS A 171 3.55 -9.77 -4.71
C LYS A 171 3.98 -8.74 -3.69
N PHE A 172 3.03 -8.24 -2.90
CA PHE A 172 3.29 -7.22 -1.90
C PHE A 172 2.34 -7.30 -0.71
N ASN A 173 2.91 -7.09 0.47
CA ASN A 173 2.20 -6.93 1.72
C ASN A 173 2.11 -5.43 2.04
N LEU A 174 0.88 -4.96 2.20
CA LEU A 174 0.59 -3.58 2.56
C LEU A 174 0.19 -3.54 4.03
N CYS A 175 0.90 -2.73 4.82
CA CYS A 175 0.57 -2.47 6.21
C CYS A 175 0.09 -1.03 6.35
N THR A 176 -1.22 -0.85 6.54
CA THR A 176 -1.80 0.47 6.77
C THR A 176 -1.78 0.85 8.26
N VAL A 177 -1.55 2.13 8.54
CA VAL A 177 -1.62 2.73 9.89
C VAL A 177 -2.49 3.98 9.93
N HIS A 178 -2.99 4.29 11.12
CA HIS A 178 -3.45 5.62 11.49
C HIS A 178 -2.86 5.91 12.88
N ILE A 179 -1.71 6.56 12.90
CA ILE A 179 -0.89 6.77 14.11
C ILE A 179 -1.54 7.84 15.00
N TYR A 180 -1.41 7.69 16.31
CA TYR A 180 -1.89 8.64 17.31
C TYR A 180 -1.55 10.12 17.01
N TYR A 181 -2.60 10.94 16.93
CA TYR A 181 -2.45 12.39 16.74
C TYR A 181 -2.00 13.12 18.01
N GLY A 182 -2.53 12.80 19.19
CA GLY A 182 -2.19 13.53 20.42
C GLY A 182 -2.63 14.99 20.43
N GLU A 183 -1.81 15.87 20.98
CA GLU A 183 -2.17 17.28 21.24
C GLU A 183 -1.97 18.21 20.02
N GLY A 184 -1.77 17.65 18.83
CA GLY A 184 -1.56 18.44 17.61
C GLY A 184 -0.24 19.22 17.57
N ARG A 185 0.75 18.78 18.36
CA ARG A 185 2.13 19.29 18.31
C ARG A 185 3.04 18.36 17.51
N LYS A 186 4.18 18.89 17.06
CA LYS A 186 5.27 18.09 16.52
C LYS A 186 5.86 17.18 17.60
N ASP A 187 6.40 16.04 17.19
CA ASP A 187 7.17 15.13 18.05
C ASP A 187 6.50 14.79 19.39
N ASP A 188 5.22 14.43 19.32
CA ASP A 188 4.54 13.80 20.45
C ASP A 188 5.24 12.47 20.79
N PRO A 189 5.71 12.24 22.04
CA PRO A 189 6.44 11.04 22.42
C PRO A 189 5.68 9.75 22.11
N LYS A 190 4.36 9.72 22.33
CA LYS A 190 3.53 8.55 22.03
C LYS A 190 3.45 8.32 20.52
N ARG A 191 3.35 9.39 19.73
CA ARG A 191 3.38 9.29 18.26
C ARG A 191 4.72 8.73 17.76
N ILE A 192 5.84 9.23 18.30
CA ILE A 192 7.18 8.74 17.96
C ILE A 192 7.29 7.25 18.30
N GLU A 193 6.85 6.86 19.49
CA GLU A 193 6.87 5.48 19.97
C GLU A 193 6.01 4.56 19.09
N GLU A 194 4.77 4.94 18.76
CA GLU A 194 3.90 4.14 17.88
C GLU A 194 4.53 3.93 16.50
N ILE A 195 5.13 4.97 15.90
CA ILE A 195 5.83 4.86 14.61
C ILE A 195 7.02 3.93 14.72
N ASP A 196 7.88 4.10 15.74
CA ASP A 196 9.09 3.31 15.91
C ASP A 196 8.77 1.83 16.16
N LEU A 197 7.85 1.54 17.07
CA LEU A 197 7.45 0.17 17.39
C LEU A 197 6.82 -0.53 16.19
N THR A 198 5.95 0.17 15.44
CA THR A 198 5.34 -0.38 14.21
C THR A 198 6.40 -0.68 13.16
N ALA A 199 7.24 0.32 12.83
CA ALA A 199 8.24 0.17 11.79
C ALA A 199 9.26 -0.92 12.17
N LYS A 200 9.71 -0.96 13.42
CA LYS A 200 10.63 -1.99 13.90
C LYS A 200 10.03 -3.39 13.83
N LEU A 201 8.81 -3.58 14.36
CA LEU A 201 8.13 -4.88 14.34
C LEU A 201 7.94 -5.39 12.90
N LEU A 202 7.55 -4.48 12.01
CA LEU A 202 7.33 -4.81 10.61
C LEU A 202 8.64 -5.13 9.87
N ALA A 203 9.72 -4.40 10.15
CA ALA A 203 11.06 -4.68 9.63
C ALA A 203 11.63 -6.02 10.13
N ASP A 204 11.39 -6.37 11.40
CA ASP A 204 11.78 -7.67 11.95
C ASP A 204 10.97 -8.81 11.32
N LYS A 205 9.66 -8.63 11.14
CA LYS A 205 8.79 -9.57 10.43
C LYS A 205 9.18 -9.72 8.95
N ALA A 206 9.66 -8.65 8.30
CA ALA A 206 10.13 -8.71 6.92
C ALA A 206 11.24 -9.76 6.72
N LYS A 207 12.11 -9.95 7.73
CA LYS A 207 13.21 -10.94 7.68
C LYS A 207 12.71 -12.37 7.52
N SER A 208 11.54 -12.72 8.07
CA SER A 208 10.99 -14.08 7.91
C SER A 208 10.45 -14.36 6.51
N TYR A 209 10.16 -13.31 5.73
CA TYR A 209 9.72 -13.44 4.34
C TYR A 209 10.89 -13.43 3.34
N ILE A 210 11.99 -12.76 3.71
CA ILE A 210 13.13 -12.53 2.82
C ILE A 210 14.21 -13.62 2.96
N ASN A 211 14.36 -14.20 4.17
CA ASN A 211 15.39 -15.19 4.47
C ASN A 211 14.84 -16.62 4.45
N LEU A 212 14.17 -17.02 3.37
CA LEU A 212 13.70 -18.39 3.21
C LEU A 212 14.83 -19.27 2.62
N ASP A 213 15.04 -20.44 3.21
CA ASP A 213 16.06 -21.41 2.77
C ASP A 213 15.79 -21.96 1.37
N ASP A 214 14.50 -22.01 0.98
CA ASP A 214 14.03 -22.34 -0.35
C ASP A 214 13.15 -21.19 -0.86
N PRO A 215 13.69 -20.23 -1.63
CA PRO A 215 12.91 -19.14 -2.21
C PRO A 215 12.05 -19.70 -3.34
N ILE A 216 10.98 -20.42 -2.97
CA ILE A 216 10.03 -21.04 -3.90
C ILE A 216 9.28 -19.99 -4.73
N ASP A 217 9.29 -18.72 -4.31
CA ASP A 217 8.55 -17.66 -4.98
C ASP A 217 9.41 -16.83 -5.94
N TYR A 218 8.95 -16.74 -7.17
CA TYR A 218 9.60 -15.99 -8.24
C TYR A 218 9.60 -14.46 -8.00
N SER A 219 8.76 -13.98 -7.09
CA SER A 219 8.79 -12.59 -6.59
C SER A 219 8.90 -12.59 -5.07
N PRO A 220 9.96 -12.02 -4.47
CA PRO A 220 9.97 -11.79 -3.03
C PRO A 220 8.78 -10.89 -2.67
N GLU A 221 8.10 -11.19 -1.56
CA GLU A 221 7.02 -10.35 -1.05
C GLU A 221 7.59 -8.97 -0.71
N ASN A 222 7.04 -7.93 -1.34
CA ASN A 222 7.45 -6.55 -1.08
C ASN A 222 6.64 -5.98 0.06
N LEU A 223 7.29 -5.27 0.98
CA LEU A 223 6.62 -4.75 2.16
C LEU A 223 6.50 -3.24 2.05
N VAL A 224 5.27 -2.76 2.12
CA VAL A 224 4.96 -1.32 2.10
C VAL A 224 4.20 -0.95 3.36
N LEU A 225 4.72 0.03 4.07
CA LEU A 225 4.11 0.65 5.25
C LEU A 225 3.55 2.01 4.82
N LEU A 226 2.24 2.20 4.93
CA LEU A 226 1.53 3.37 4.42
C LEU A 226 0.38 3.78 5.33
N GLY A 227 -0.19 4.96 5.10
CA GLY A 227 -1.28 5.48 5.93
C GLY A 227 -0.99 6.87 6.46
N ASP A 228 -1.73 7.25 7.50
CA ASP A 228 -1.55 8.50 8.21
C ASP A 228 -0.64 8.30 9.43
N PHE A 229 0.54 8.91 9.37
CA PHE A 229 1.56 8.89 10.42
C PHE A 229 1.48 10.10 11.33
N ASN A 230 0.64 11.09 10.99
CA ASN A 230 0.58 12.36 11.67
C ASN A 230 1.97 13.05 11.79
N ILE A 231 2.83 12.91 10.77
CA ILE A 231 4.15 13.55 10.70
C ILE A 231 4.02 15.02 10.27
N PHE A 232 4.63 15.95 11.01
CA PHE A 232 4.49 17.39 10.75
C PHE A 232 5.57 17.89 9.77
N GLY A 233 6.82 17.45 9.94
CA GLY A 233 8.01 17.81 9.16
C GLY A 233 8.87 16.58 8.84
N ARG A 234 9.79 16.70 7.87
CA ARG A 234 10.70 15.60 7.49
C ARG A 234 11.95 15.53 8.37
N GLU A 235 12.21 16.60 9.09
CA GLU A 235 13.31 16.74 10.05
C GLU A 235 12.90 16.25 11.45
N ASP A 236 11.60 16.03 11.66
CA ASP A 236 10.99 15.64 12.93
C ASP A 236 11.43 14.23 13.37
N ALA A 237 11.47 14.00 14.68
CA ALA A 237 11.80 12.69 15.25
C ALA A 237 10.79 11.61 14.82
N THR A 238 9.54 11.99 14.57
CA THR A 238 8.51 11.10 13.99
C THR A 238 8.89 10.57 12.61
N PHE A 239 9.44 11.41 11.72
CA PHE A 239 9.93 10.97 10.40
C PHE A 239 11.19 10.10 10.51
N GLN A 240 12.09 10.45 11.44
CA GLN A 240 13.28 9.65 11.74
C GLN A 240 12.93 8.26 12.29
N ALA A 241 11.90 8.15 13.13
CA ALA A 241 11.42 6.88 13.68
C ALA A 241 10.98 5.90 12.60
N LEU A 242 10.36 6.39 11.52
CA LEU A 242 10.01 5.58 10.36
C LEU A 242 11.27 5.14 9.58
N THR A 243 12.11 6.11 9.19
CA THR A 243 13.21 5.88 8.24
C THR A 243 14.39 5.10 8.83
N LYS A 244 14.68 5.25 10.13
CA LYS A 244 15.76 4.51 10.80
C LYS A 244 15.56 2.98 10.78
N ASN A 245 14.32 2.52 10.61
CA ASN A 245 13.93 1.12 10.49
C ASN A 245 13.95 0.61 9.03
N LYS A 246 14.76 1.23 8.16
CA LYS A 246 14.98 0.86 6.75
C LYS A 246 13.75 1.03 5.83
N PHE A 247 12.75 1.78 6.24
CA PHE A 247 11.68 2.23 5.36
C PHE A 247 12.12 3.45 4.56
N VAL A 248 11.93 3.38 3.24
CA VAL A 248 12.35 4.41 2.29
C VAL A 248 11.11 4.98 1.60
N ILE A 249 11.00 6.31 1.63
CA ILE A 249 9.95 7.04 0.91
C ILE A 249 10.42 7.31 -0.53
N PRO A 250 9.56 7.10 -1.55
CA PRO A 250 9.85 7.51 -2.92
C PRO A 250 10.30 8.98 -3.03
N GLU A 251 11.29 9.23 -3.89
CA GLU A 251 11.87 10.58 -4.02
C GLU A 251 10.84 11.63 -4.46
N GLU A 252 9.91 11.27 -5.36
CA GLU A 252 8.84 12.18 -5.77
C GLU A 252 7.90 12.56 -4.61
N LEU A 253 7.69 11.67 -3.64
CA LEU A 253 6.94 11.97 -2.41
C LEU A 253 7.74 12.85 -1.45
N LEU A 254 9.06 12.68 -1.39
CA LEU A 254 9.97 13.56 -0.66
C LEU A 254 10.09 14.97 -1.28
N ARG A 255 9.58 15.19 -2.50
CA ARG A 255 9.55 16.53 -3.12
C ARG A 255 8.21 17.25 -2.94
N GLN A 256 7.18 16.57 -2.42
CA GLN A 256 5.87 17.19 -2.16
C GLN A 256 5.97 18.19 -1.01
N LYS A 257 5.04 19.15 -0.93
CA LYS A 257 5.00 20.19 0.12
C LYS A 257 4.23 19.77 1.37
N GLY A 258 3.29 18.84 1.23
CA GLY A 258 2.48 18.29 2.30
C GLY A 258 1.31 17.48 1.73
N SER A 259 0.65 16.72 2.60
CA SER A 259 -0.49 15.85 2.29
C SER A 259 -1.82 16.36 2.86
N ASN A 260 -1.80 17.37 3.73
CA ASN A 260 -3.01 18.07 4.18
C ASN A 260 -3.45 19.18 3.20
N ILE A 261 -4.66 19.74 3.38
CA ILE A 261 -5.20 20.80 2.50
C ILE A 261 -4.24 22.00 2.37
N ALA A 262 -3.66 22.46 3.48
CA ALA A 262 -2.75 23.61 3.48
C ALA A 262 -1.36 23.28 2.89
N LYS A 263 -1.05 21.99 2.69
CA LYS A 263 0.23 21.47 2.17
C LYS A 263 1.43 21.96 2.96
N ASP A 264 1.30 21.93 4.29
CA ASP A 264 2.30 22.35 5.26
C ASP A 264 2.55 21.27 6.34
N LYS A 265 1.95 20.08 6.16
CA LYS A 265 2.12 18.89 7.01
C LYS A 265 2.30 17.66 6.14
N PHE A 266 3.14 16.74 6.57
CA PHE A 266 3.47 15.48 5.86
C PHE A 266 2.82 14.28 6.55
N TYR A 267 1.54 14.40 6.91
CA TYR A 267 0.85 13.41 7.73
C TYR A 267 0.91 12.02 7.11
N ASP A 268 0.62 11.91 5.83
CA ASP A 268 0.51 10.65 5.11
C ASP A 268 1.86 10.22 4.55
N GLN A 269 2.14 8.92 4.55
CA GLN A 269 3.37 8.35 3.98
C GLN A 269 3.08 7.07 3.18
N ILE A 270 3.93 6.79 2.20
CA ILE A 270 4.05 5.48 1.54
C ILE A 270 5.54 5.11 1.58
N ALA A 271 5.87 4.10 2.38
CA ALA A 271 7.24 3.73 2.69
C ALA A 271 7.52 2.28 2.32
N PHE A 272 8.50 2.06 1.45
CA PHE A 272 8.92 0.74 1.00
C PHE A 272 10.03 0.22 1.90
N PHE A 273 9.95 -1.05 2.30
CA PHE A 273 11.04 -1.67 3.03
C PHE A 273 12.24 -1.90 2.10
N LYS A 274 13.37 -1.26 2.40
CA LYS A 274 14.54 -1.20 1.49
C LYS A 274 15.08 -2.57 1.06
N GLU A 275 14.91 -3.58 1.89
CA GLU A 275 15.46 -4.93 1.63
C GLU A 275 14.56 -5.75 0.70
N THR A 276 13.31 -5.35 0.48
CA THR A 276 12.46 -5.96 -0.55
C THR A 276 12.80 -5.36 -1.92
N ARG A 277 13.48 -6.12 -2.77
CA ARG A 277 14.05 -5.65 -4.05
C ARG A 277 13.13 -5.85 -5.25
N GLY A 278 11.84 -6.08 -5.02
CA GLY A 278 10.91 -6.43 -6.09
C GLY A 278 10.20 -5.24 -6.71
N ILE A 279 10.02 -4.13 -6.00
CA ILE A 279 9.18 -3.02 -6.47
C ILE A 279 9.93 -1.72 -6.28
N GLU A 280 10.13 -1.00 -7.37
CA GLU A 280 10.64 0.37 -7.37
C GLU A 280 9.50 1.31 -7.76
N SER A 281 9.31 2.36 -6.96
CA SER A 281 8.39 3.43 -7.31
C SER A 281 8.85 4.09 -8.60
N GLY A 282 7.96 4.16 -9.57
CA GLY A 282 8.03 5.10 -10.68
C GLY A 282 7.52 6.46 -10.20
N LYS A 283 6.41 6.92 -10.78
CA LYS A 283 5.81 8.22 -10.45
C LYS A 283 5.11 8.18 -9.09
N ALA A 284 5.06 9.30 -8.39
CA ALA A 284 4.33 9.43 -7.14
C ALA A 284 3.92 10.89 -6.88
N GLY A 285 2.91 11.10 -6.04
CA GLY A 285 2.51 12.46 -5.72
C GLY A 285 1.37 12.55 -4.72
N VAL A 286 0.88 13.78 -4.57
CA VAL A 286 -0.30 14.10 -3.76
C VAL A 286 -1.35 14.73 -4.68
N PHE A 287 -2.49 14.05 -4.83
CA PHE A 287 -3.60 14.53 -5.66
C PHE A 287 -4.52 15.45 -4.86
N ASP A 288 -4.52 16.72 -5.24
CA ASP A 288 -5.36 17.77 -4.66
C ASP A 288 -6.70 17.87 -5.40
N PHE A 289 -7.66 17.05 -4.98
CA PHE A 289 -9.00 17.02 -5.56
C PHE A 289 -9.75 18.35 -5.39
N TYR A 290 -9.38 19.18 -4.40
CA TYR A 290 -9.98 20.49 -4.20
C TYR A 290 -9.57 21.53 -5.25
N LYS A 291 -8.65 21.22 -6.16
CA LYS A 291 -8.50 22.05 -7.36
C LYS A 291 -9.67 21.92 -8.32
N TYR A 292 -10.44 20.84 -8.21
CA TYR A 292 -11.44 20.44 -9.20
C TYR A 292 -12.87 20.40 -8.64
N VAL A 293 -13.05 20.04 -7.38
CA VAL A 293 -14.37 19.88 -6.75
C VAL A 293 -14.40 20.45 -5.34
N PHE A 294 -15.58 20.80 -4.84
CA PHE A 294 -15.74 21.40 -3.51
C PHE A 294 -14.85 22.63 -3.28
N ASN A 295 -14.62 23.42 -4.33
CA ASN A 295 -13.75 24.59 -4.34
C ASN A 295 -14.50 25.92 -4.46
N ASP A 296 -15.80 25.83 -4.75
CA ASP A 296 -16.74 26.93 -4.83
C ASP A 296 -17.93 26.61 -3.92
N PRO A 297 -18.32 27.51 -2.98
CA PRO A 297 -19.49 27.32 -2.13
C PRO A 297 -20.83 27.44 -2.86
N GLU A 298 -20.90 28.17 -3.98
CA GLU A 298 -22.17 28.53 -4.63
C GLU A 298 -23.04 27.31 -4.99
N PRO A 299 -22.51 26.22 -5.61
CA PRO A 299 -23.32 25.05 -5.94
C PRO A 299 -23.87 24.31 -4.72
N TYR A 300 -23.27 24.49 -3.54
CA TYR A 300 -23.58 23.74 -2.33
C TYR A 300 -24.42 24.51 -1.32
N ALA A 301 -24.77 25.78 -1.59
CA ALA A 301 -25.52 26.62 -0.66
C ALA A 301 -26.85 26.01 -0.18
N GLY A 302 -27.53 25.24 -1.04
CA GLY A 302 -28.80 24.58 -0.71
C GLY A 302 -28.68 23.26 0.07
N VAL A 303 -27.48 22.69 0.22
CA VAL A 303 -27.25 21.41 0.94
C VAL A 303 -26.29 21.56 2.12
N MET A 304 -25.56 22.67 2.19
CA MET A 304 -24.71 23.01 3.32
C MET A 304 -25.58 23.50 4.49
N PRO A 305 -25.34 23.03 5.74
CA PRO A 305 -26.08 23.53 6.89
C PRO A 305 -25.89 25.05 7.07
N PRO A 306 -26.93 25.83 7.42
CA PRO A 306 -26.88 27.30 7.42
C PRO A 306 -25.77 27.95 8.27
N LYS A 307 -25.33 27.26 9.34
CA LYS A 307 -24.29 27.74 10.26
C LYS A 307 -22.90 27.15 9.97
N ALA A 308 -22.77 26.28 8.97
CA ALA A 308 -21.50 25.64 8.67
C ALA A 308 -20.63 26.55 7.80
N ALA A 309 -19.37 26.76 8.20
CA ALA A 309 -18.37 27.38 7.34
C ALA A 309 -18.02 26.42 6.20
N PHE A 310 -18.03 26.89 4.95
CA PHE A 310 -17.79 26.06 3.77
C PHE A 310 -16.48 25.27 3.85
N ASN A 311 -15.37 25.94 4.22
CA ASN A 311 -14.06 25.30 4.32
C ASN A 311 -14.03 24.18 5.37
N THR A 312 -14.76 24.31 6.46
CA THR A 312 -14.89 23.23 7.44
C THR A 312 -15.81 22.13 6.91
N TRP A 313 -16.99 22.49 6.41
CA TRP A 313 -17.99 21.54 5.91
C TRP A 313 -17.43 20.63 4.82
N ARG A 314 -16.72 21.19 3.82
CA ARG A 314 -16.17 20.41 2.70
C ARG A 314 -15.18 19.34 3.15
N THR A 315 -14.46 19.53 4.27
CA THR A 315 -13.58 18.50 4.82
C THR A 315 -14.33 17.27 5.33
N TYR A 316 -15.55 17.43 5.84
CA TYR A 316 -16.41 16.29 6.25
C TYR A 316 -17.11 15.64 5.06
N GLN A 317 -17.23 16.37 3.93
CA GLN A 317 -17.76 15.82 2.69
C GLN A 317 -16.70 14.97 1.99
N MET A 318 -15.52 15.55 1.75
CA MET A 318 -14.38 14.87 1.12
C MET A 318 -13.39 14.37 2.18
N SER A 319 -12.38 15.19 2.50
CA SER A 319 -11.42 14.96 3.58
C SER A 319 -10.62 16.25 3.86
N ASP A 320 -9.93 16.32 5.00
CA ASP A 320 -8.82 17.25 5.28
C ASP A 320 -7.43 16.71 4.89
N HIS A 321 -7.38 15.44 4.46
CA HIS A 321 -6.22 14.83 3.83
C HIS A 321 -6.42 14.72 2.31
N LEU A 322 -5.34 14.98 1.58
CA LEU A 322 -5.23 14.78 0.14
C LEU A 322 -4.79 13.33 -0.13
N ILE A 323 -4.96 12.87 -1.37
CA ILE A 323 -4.63 11.49 -1.72
C ILE A 323 -3.14 11.38 -2.03
N MET A 324 -2.39 10.64 -1.21
CA MET A 324 -1.01 10.30 -1.52
C MET A 324 -0.97 9.01 -2.35
N TRP A 325 -0.17 8.98 -3.41
CA TRP A 325 -0.12 7.83 -4.32
C TRP A 325 1.27 7.59 -4.91
N THR A 326 1.49 6.36 -5.38
CA THR A 326 2.68 5.92 -6.11
C THR A 326 2.29 4.93 -7.21
N GLU A 327 3.02 4.96 -8.31
CA GLU A 327 2.99 4.01 -9.41
C GLU A 327 4.22 3.12 -9.33
N PHE A 328 4.08 1.82 -9.60
CA PHE A 328 5.23 0.94 -9.79
C PHE A 328 4.97 -0.15 -10.84
N GLY A 329 6.05 -0.72 -11.38
CA GLY A 329 5.98 -1.78 -12.38
C GLY A 329 5.62 -3.13 -11.77
N VAL A 330 4.73 -3.86 -12.43
CA VAL A 330 4.30 -5.21 -12.01
C VAL A 330 4.53 -6.30 -13.05
N ASP A 331 4.98 -5.92 -14.24
CA ASP A 331 5.49 -6.87 -15.23
C ASP A 331 7.00 -7.05 -15.06
N LYS A 332 7.41 -8.29 -14.78
CA LYS A 332 8.82 -8.69 -14.64
C LYS A 332 9.21 -9.81 -15.60
N THR A 333 8.37 -10.07 -16.61
CA THR A 333 8.53 -11.21 -17.52
C THR A 333 9.91 -11.24 -18.16
N ASP A 334 10.36 -10.13 -18.77
CA ASP A 334 11.66 -10.07 -19.43
C ASP A 334 12.84 -10.26 -18.47
N ALA A 335 12.75 -9.67 -17.28
CA ALA A 335 13.76 -9.84 -16.24
C ALA A 335 13.84 -11.32 -15.84
N TYR A 336 12.70 -12.01 -15.76
CA TYR A 336 12.65 -13.44 -15.48
C TYR A 336 13.24 -14.30 -16.57
N LEU A 337 12.81 -14.13 -17.81
CA LEU A 337 13.30 -14.96 -18.90
C LEU A 337 14.84 -14.84 -19.02
N LYS A 338 15.39 -13.66 -18.70
CA LYS A 338 16.84 -13.44 -18.61
C LYS A 338 17.52 -14.21 -17.47
N THR A 339 16.90 -14.38 -16.30
CA THR A 339 17.50 -15.17 -15.20
C THR A 339 17.51 -16.65 -15.55
N LEU A 340 16.44 -17.19 -16.14
CA LEU A 340 16.38 -18.57 -16.62
C LEU A 340 17.42 -18.85 -17.71
N ALA A 341 17.56 -17.94 -18.69
CA ALA A 341 18.57 -18.08 -19.74
C ALA A 341 20.00 -18.13 -19.18
N LYS A 342 20.30 -17.33 -18.13
CA LYS A 342 21.59 -17.36 -17.44
C LYS A 342 21.81 -18.66 -16.67
N ALA A 343 20.82 -19.14 -15.92
CA ALA A 343 20.89 -20.38 -15.17
C ALA A 343 21.13 -21.60 -16.08
N HIS A 344 20.42 -21.68 -17.21
CA HIS A 344 20.67 -22.71 -18.22
C HIS A 344 22.08 -22.63 -18.81
N SER A 345 22.59 -21.42 -19.03
CA SER A 345 23.95 -21.22 -19.54
C SER A 345 25.01 -21.67 -18.53
N SER A 346 24.83 -21.39 -17.23
CA SER A 346 25.76 -21.84 -16.17
C SER A 346 25.73 -23.35 -15.97
N GLU A 347 24.55 -23.97 -15.92
CA GLU A 347 24.44 -25.44 -15.84
C GLU A 347 25.08 -26.14 -17.03
N THR A 348 24.91 -25.58 -18.24
CA THR A 348 25.53 -26.12 -19.45
C THR A 348 27.05 -25.99 -19.41
N ALA A 349 27.57 -24.88 -18.88
CA ALA A 349 29.01 -24.66 -18.71
C ALA A 349 29.61 -25.62 -17.66
N GLU A 350 28.94 -25.83 -16.52
CA GLU A 350 29.36 -26.77 -15.48
C GLU A 350 29.34 -28.22 -15.98
N ARG A 351 28.29 -28.63 -16.72
CA ARG A 351 28.23 -29.95 -17.35
C ARG A 351 29.36 -30.15 -18.35
N LYS A 352 29.70 -29.13 -19.15
CA LYS A 352 30.84 -29.17 -20.08
C LYS A 352 32.17 -29.29 -19.32
N ALA A 353 32.42 -28.47 -18.31
CA ALA A 353 33.64 -28.54 -17.50
C ALA A 353 33.80 -29.88 -16.75
N GLY A 354 32.70 -30.43 -16.24
CA GLY A 354 32.65 -31.76 -15.63
C GLY A 354 32.93 -32.89 -16.63
N ALA A 355 32.53 -32.73 -17.90
CA ALA A 355 32.85 -33.68 -18.97
C ALA A 355 34.34 -33.61 -19.39
N THR A 356 34.92 -32.41 -19.50
CA THR A 356 36.34 -32.23 -19.83
C THR A 356 37.25 -32.79 -18.74
N SER A 357 36.95 -32.54 -17.46
CA SER A 357 37.74 -33.08 -16.34
C SER A 357 37.70 -34.61 -16.23
N LYS A 358 36.59 -35.25 -16.64
CA LYS A 358 36.48 -36.71 -16.74
C LYS A 358 37.22 -37.28 -17.96
N ALA A 359 37.33 -36.52 -19.05
CA ALA A 359 38.11 -36.90 -20.23
C ALA A 359 39.63 -36.83 -19.95
N ASP A 360 40.11 -35.79 -19.28
CA ASP A 360 41.53 -35.62 -18.92
C ASP A 360 42.00 -36.66 -17.87
N LYS A 361 41.13 -37.08 -16.94
CA LYS A 361 41.42 -38.20 -16.03
C LYS A 361 41.51 -39.56 -16.74
N LYS A 362 40.90 -39.72 -17.92
CA LYS A 362 40.97 -40.97 -18.70
C LYS A 362 42.23 -41.05 -19.58
N THR A 363 42.81 -39.91 -19.98
CA THR A 363 44.03 -39.86 -20.80
C THR A 363 45.33 -39.86 -19.98
N GLY A 364 45.29 -39.49 -18.69
CA GLY A 364 46.46 -39.50 -17.78
C GLY A 364 46.90 -40.87 -17.24
N LYS A 365 46.15 -41.96 -17.48
CA LYS A 365 46.43 -43.29 -16.90
C LYS A 365 47.03 -44.28 -17.92
N LYS A 366 48.11 -43.90 -18.61
CA LYS A 366 48.90 -44.82 -19.45
C LYS A 366 50.36 -44.33 -19.59
N LYS A 367 51.15 -44.39 -18.53
CA LYS A 367 52.63 -44.45 -18.55
C LYS A 367 53.15 -44.77 -17.14
N GLY A 368 53.21 -46.05 -16.80
CA GLY A 368 53.84 -46.56 -15.59
C GLY A 368 54.54 -47.88 -15.93
N GLY A 369 55.84 -47.81 -16.20
CA GLY A 369 56.68 -48.96 -16.51
C GLY A 369 56.84 -49.90 -15.32
N LYS A 370 56.87 -51.21 -15.60
CA LYS A 370 57.18 -52.29 -14.65
C LYS A 370 58.61 -52.12 -14.08
N PRO A 371 58.83 -52.29 -12.76
CA PRO A 371 60.14 -52.60 -12.23
C PRO A 371 60.43 -54.11 -12.36
N ALA A 372 61.63 -54.45 -12.81
CA ALA A 372 62.15 -55.81 -12.87
C ALA A 372 62.59 -56.30 -11.48
N ALA A 373 62.21 -57.54 -11.14
CA ALA A 373 62.60 -58.23 -9.93
C ALA A 373 64.07 -58.68 -9.99
N LYS A 374 64.85 -58.37 -8.94
CA LYS A 374 66.18 -58.97 -8.70
C LYS A 374 66.09 -59.97 -7.55
N THR A 375 66.39 -61.22 -7.88
CA THR A 375 66.60 -62.38 -7.01
C THR A 375 67.87 -62.20 -6.17
N LYS A 376 67.77 -62.35 -4.83
CA LYS A 376 68.92 -62.51 -3.93
C LYS A 376 69.09 -64.00 -3.59
N LYS A 377 70.30 -64.52 -3.84
CA LYS A 377 70.78 -65.85 -3.39
C LYS A 377 71.14 -65.82 -1.90
N ALA A 378 70.96 -66.98 -1.27
CA ALA A 378 71.24 -67.31 0.13
C ALA A 378 72.74 -67.29 0.50
N PRO A 379 73.10 -67.23 1.81
CA PRO A 379 74.48 -67.36 2.26
C PRO A 379 74.82 -68.83 2.58
N ALA A 380 76.08 -69.22 2.37
CA ALA A 380 76.67 -70.42 2.95
C ALA A 380 78.10 -70.12 3.41
N LYS A 381 78.30 -70.39 4.71
CA LYS A 381 79.52 -70.42 5.54
C LYS A 381 80.18 -69.09 5.90
#